data_AF-A0A353BWD8-F1
#
_entry.id   AF-A0A353BWD8-F1
#
_cell.length_a   1.000
_cell.length_b   1.000
_cell.length_c   1.000
_cell.angle_alpha   90.00
_cell.angle_beta   90.00
_cell.angle_gamma   90.00
#
_symmetry.space_group_name_H-M   'P 1'
#
loop_
_entity.id
_entity.type
_entity.pdbx_description
1 polymer ?
#
loop_
_entity_poly.entity_id
_entity_poly.type
_entity_poly.pdbx_seq_one_letter_code
_entity_poly.pdbx_strand_id
1 'polypeptide(L)'
;MRLTPEIYFAILEIHFLELPKFRKARPALSKPLDRWLIFIEDLPKEVRKMVINNDPAIAKAEELLERLGSLDEVKRYYEAHEMAIHDEVTRITGAKAEVLHETALKMLSKQMPEELIIEITGISVEELRKLKTEDLKQ
;
A
#
# COMPACT_ATOMS: atom_id res chain seq x y z
N MET A 1 -23.35 -38.91 21.64
CA MET A 1 -23.92 -37.85 20.79
C MET A 1 -22.74 -37.09 20.19
N ARG A 2 -22.38 -37.39 18.93
CA ARG A 2 -21.25 -36.77 18.22
C ARG A 2 -21.73 -35.40 17.73
N LEU A 3 -21.07 -34.33 18.15
CA LEU A 3 -21.27 -33.00 17.57
C LEU A 3 -20.52 -32.98 16.24
N THR A 4 -21.25 -32.91 15.13
CA THR A 4 -20.67 -32.67 13.80
C THR A 4 -20.39 -31.17 13.63
N PRO A 5 -19.30 -30.80 12.92
CA PRO A 5 -18.89 -29.42 12.69
C PRO A 5 -19.61 -28.80 11.49
N GLU A 6 -20.94 -28.89 11.46
CA GLU A 6 -21.75 -28.36 10.36
C GLU A 6 -22.21 -26.93 10.64
N ILE A 7 -21.50 -25.99 10.00
CA ILE A 7 -22.00 -24.74 9.42
C ILE A 7 -22.54 -23.68 10.42
N TYR A 8 -21.62 -22.89 10.98
CA TYR A 8 -21.91 -21.52 11.43
C TYR A 8 -21.26 -20.49 10.50
N PHE A 9 -21.51 -20.58 9.18
CA PHE A 9 -21.42 -19.39 8.31
C PHE A 9 -22.74 -18.64 8.42
N ALA A 10 -22.97 -18.03 9.59
CA ALA A 10 -24.09 -17.12 9.78
C ALA A 10 -23.92 -15.93 8.82
N ILE A 11 -24.74 -15.91 7.77
CA ILE A 11 -25.12 -14.81 6.87
C ILE A 11 -24.22 -13.55 7.00
N LEU A 12 -23.08 -13.56 6.31
CA LEU A 12 -22.23 -12.38 6.13
C LEU A 12 -22.77 -11.58 4.94
N GLU A 13 -23.38 -10.41 5.19
CA GLU A 13 -23.80 -9.47 4.16
C GLU A 13 -22.77 -8.35 4.00
N ILE A 14 -22.12 -8.29 2.83
CA ILE A 14 -21.09 -7.31 2.52
C ILE A 14 -21.67 -6.25 1.58
N HIS A 15 -21.62 -4.99 2.00
CA HIS A 15 -21.98 -3.85 1.18
C HIS A 15 -20.73 -3.19 0.62
N PHE A 16 -20.69 -3.00 -0.70
CA PHE A 16 -19.58 -2.31 -1.37
C PHE A 16 -19.96 -0.85 -1.64
N LEU A 17 -19.17 0.08 -1.09
CA LEU A 17 -19.28 1.52 -1.33
C LEU A 17 -18.10 1.97 -2.19
N GLU A 18 -18.39 2.39 -3.42
CA GLU A 18 -17.36 2.84 -4.36
C GLU A 18 -17.14 4.35 -4.26
N LEU A 19 -16.03 4.76 -3.64
CA LEU A 19 -15.65 6.18 -3.55
C LEU A 19 -15.61 6.91 -4.91
N PRO A 20 -15.15 6.30 -6.03
CA PRO A 20 -15.20 6.97 -7.33
C PRO A 20 -16.62 7.32 -7.81
N LYS A 21 -17.61 6.47 -7.49
CA LYS A 21 -19.02 6.75 -7.80
C LYS A 21 -19.57 7.83 -6.86
N PHE A 22 -19.19 7.78 -5.59
CA PHE A 22 -19.54 8.79 -4.59
C PHE A 22 -19.08 10.21 -5.00
N ARG A 23 -17.82 10.37 -5.44
CA ARG A 23 -17.26 11.66 -5.91
C ARG A 23 -18.10 12.32 -7.02
N LYS A 24 -18.68 11.50 -7.90
CA LYS A 24 -19.53 11.96 -9.01
C LYS A 24 -20.95 12.27 -8.54
N ALA A 25 -21.41 11.60 -7.50
CA ALA A 25 -22.73 11.72 -6.93
C ALA A 25 -22.74 12.86 -5.90
N ARG A 26 -22.82 14.12 -6.39
CA ARG A 26 -22.96 15.38 -5.62
C ARG A 26 -23.41 15.15 -4.16
N PRO A 27 -22.48 14.94 -3.22
CA PRO A 27 -22.82 14.43 -1.91
C PRO A 27 -23.50 15.50 -1.08
N ALA A 28 -24.46 15.10 -0.24
CA ALA A 28 -25.29 16.02 0.52
C ALA A 28 -25.08 15.84 2.03
N LEU A 29 -24.68 16.92 2.71
CA LEU A 29 -24.49 16.92 4.17
C LEU A 29 -25.76 16.56 4.96
N SER A 30 -26.94 16.65 4.35
CA SER A 30 -28.19 16.22 4.96
C SER A 30 -28.26 14.71 5.19
N LYS A 31 -27.55 13.89 4.39
CA LYS A 31 -27.60 12.43 4.48
C LYS A 31 -26.50 11.91 5.42
N PRO A 32 -26.84 11.05 6.41
CA PRO A 32 -25.83 10.48 7.31
C PRO A 32 -24.72 9.71 6.60
N LEU A 33 -25.06 8.85 5.62
CA LEU A 33 -24.07 8.08 4.87
C LEU A 33 -23.09 8.99 4.11
N ASP A 34 -23.60 10.03 3.46
CA ASP A 34 -22.76 10.98 2.72
C ASP A 34 -21.80 11.72 3.66
N ARG A 35 -22.25 12.09 4.88
CA ARG A 35 -21.38 12.69 5.91
C ARG A 35 -20.26 11.73 6.31
N TRP A 36 -20.57 10.46 6.56
CA TRP A 36 -19.56 9.44 6.88
C TRP A 36 -18.58 9.21 5.72
N LEU A 37 -19.07 9.18 4.48
CA LEU A 37 -18.23 9.03 3.30
C LEU A 37 -17.30 10.25 3.10
N ILE A 38 -17.81 11.48 3.31
CA ILE A 38 -16.99 12.70 3.30
C ILE A 38 -15.92 12.68 4.39
N PHE A 39 -16.25 12.18 5.58
CA PHE A 39 -15.33 12.09 6.72
C PHE A 39 -14.17 11.11 6.47
N ILE A 40 -14.48 9.94 5.88
CA ILE A 40 -13.50 8.90 5.55
C ILE A 40 -12.64 9.30 4.35
N GLU A 41 -13.18 10.11 3.43
CA GLU A 41 -12.46 10.60 2.28
C GLU A 41 -11.38 11.63 2.65
N ASP A 42 -10.28 11.66 1.90
CA ASP A 42 -9.20 12.65 2.07
C ASP A 42 -9.58 14.00 1.42
N LEU A 43 -10.62 14.62 1.97
CA LEU A 43 -11.13 15.92 1.52
C LEU A 43 -10.47 17.09 2.26
N PRO A 44 -10.52 18.31 1.70
CA PRO A 44 -9.96 19.50 2.33
C PRO A 44 -10.42 19.69 3.77
N LYS A 45 -9.53 20.22 4.61
CA LYS A 45 -9.73 20.38 6.07
C LYS A 45 -11.01 21.14 6.40
N GLU A 46 -11.38 22.11 5.57
CA GLU A 46 -12.59 22.92 5.71
C GLU A 46 -13.86 22.05 5.59
N VAL A 47 -13.89 21.16 4.62
CA VAL A 47 -15.02 20.24 4.38
C VAL A 47 -15.11 19.22 5.52
N ARG A 48 -13.97 18.68 5.97
CA ARG A 48 -13.91 17.78 7.13
C ARG A 48 -14.49 18.44 8.39
N LYS A 49 -14.08 19.69 8.68
CA LYS A 49 -14.59 20.47 9.82
C LYS A 49 -16.10 20.69 9.73
N MET A 50 -16.63 20.98 8.53
CA MET A 50 -18.07 21.12 8.36
C MET A 50 -18.81 19.86 8.76
N VAL A 51 -18.33 18.68 8.35
CA VAL A 51 -18.98 17.41 8.70
C VAL A 51 -18.89 17.12 10.19
N ILE A 52 -17.72 17.30 10.80
CA ILE A 52 -17.51 17.14 12.25
C ILE A 52 -18.51 17.98 13.03
N ASN A 53 -18.68 19.25 12.65
CA ASN A 53 -19.60 20.17 13.34
C ASN A 53 -21.08 19.80 13.14
N ASN A 54 -21.42 19.12 12.05
CA ASN A 54 -22.80 18.75 11.72
C ASN A 54 -23.23 17.41 12.31
N ASP A 55 -22.30 16.56 12.76
CA ASP A 55 -22.62 15.21 13.24
C ASP A 55 -21.82 14.85 14.52
N PRO A 56 -22.48 14.79 15.69
CA PRO A 56 -21.81 14.45 16.95
C PRO A 56 -21.12 13.09 16.95
N ALA A 57 -21.61 12.12 16.17
CA ALA A 57 -20.98 10.80 16.09
C ALA A 57 -19.65 10.88 15.34
N ILE A 58 -19.59 11.72 14.29
CA ILE A 58 -18.36 11.98 13.54
C ILE A 58 -17.38 12.81 14.37
N ALA A 59 -17.86 13.79 15.13
CA ALA A 59 -17.00 14.54 16.06
C ALA A 59 -16.30 13.63 17.08
N LYS A 60 -17.05 12.67 17.66
CA LYS A 60 -16.48 11.66 18.56
C LYS A 60 -15.50 10.73 17.85
N ALA A 61 -15.76 10.39 16.58
CA ALA A 61 -14.83 9.59 15.79
C ALA A 61 -13.51 10.33 15.54
N GLU A 62 -13.56 11.62 15.21
CA GLU A 62 -12.35 12.46 15.05
C GLU A 62 -11.54 12.54 16.35
N GLU A 63 -12.18 12.79 17.49
CA GLU A 63 -11.51 12.83 18.80
C GLU A 63 -10.80 11.49 19.10
N LEU A 64 -11.47 10.36 18.79
CA LEU A 64 -10.88 9.04 18.95
C LEU A 64 -9.69 8.84 18.00
N LEU A 65 -9.76 9.31 16.76
CA LEU A 65 -8.65 9.24 15.81
C LEU A 65 -7.46 10.08 16.28
N GLU A 66 -7.67 11.30 16.74
CA GLU A 66 -6.62 12.16 17.30
C GLU A 66 -5.98 11.50 18.52
N ARG A 67 -6.79 10.93 19.41
CA ARG A 67 -6.31 10.22 20.60
C ARG A 67 -5.49 8.98 20.22
N LEU A 68 -5.98 8.14 19.32
CA LEU A 68 -5.24 6.96 18.84
C LEU A 68 -3.93 7.36 18.15
N GLY A 69 -3.96 8.43 17.36
CA GLY A 69 -2.77 9.00 16.73
C GLY A 69 -1.77 9.59 17.74
N SER A 70 -2.22 9.95 18.94
CA SER A 70 -1.34 10.46 20.01
C SER A 70 -0.68 9.37 20.86
N LEU A 71 -1.19 8.12 20.81
CA LEU A 71 -0.65 7.01 21.60
C LEU A 71 0.61 6.43 20.96
N ASP A 72 1.74 6.51 21.68
CA ASP A 72 3.04 6.02 21.19
C ASP A 72 3.04 4.52 20.84
N GLU A 73 2.25 3.71 21.53
CA GLU A 73 2.11 2.29 21.22
C GLU A 73 1.45 2.05 19.85
N VAL A 74 0.41 2.82 19.54
CA VAL A 74 -0.29 2.76 18.25
C VAL A 74 0.64 3.21 17.13
N LYS A 75 1.41 4.29 17.34
CA LYS A 75 2.43 4.73 16.38
C LYS A 75 3.47 3.65 16.11
N ARG A 76 4.07 3.08 17.17
CA ARG A 76 5.07 2.01 17.04
C ARG A 76 4.52 0.79 16.30
N TYR A 77 3.26 0.43 16.53
CA TYR A 77 2.61 -0.66 15.82
C TYR A 77 2.49 -0.37 14.32
N TYR A 78 2.04 0.84 13.95
CA TYR A 78 1.96 1.25 12.55
C TYR A 78 3.34 1.31 11.88
N GLU A 79 4.33 1.90 12.53
CA GLU A 79 5.71 1.97 12.03
C GLU A 79 6.29 0.57 11.81
N ALA A 80 6.11 -0.35 12.76
CA ALA A 80 6.57 -1.73 12.64
C ALA A 80 5.87 -2.48 11.49
N HIS A 81 4.57 -2.23 11.30
CA HIS A 81 3.81 -2.80 10.20
C HIS A 81 4.25 -2.26 8.83
N GLU A 82 4.45 -0.94 8.71
CA GLU A 82 4.98 -0.31 7.51
C GLU A 82 6.39 -0.81 7.19
N MET A 83 7.26 -0.92 8.20
CA MET A 83 8.59 -1.50 8.05
C MET A 83 8.52 -2.94 7.55
N ALA A 84 7.66 -3.79 8.11
CA ALA A 84 7.49 -5.17 7.66
C ALA A 84 7.02 -5.27 6.20
N ILE A 85 6.11 -4.39 5.77
CA ILE A 85 5.68 -4.31 4.36
C ILE A 85 6.85 -3.87 3.47
N HIS A 86 7.60 -2.85 3.87
CA HIS A 86 8.74 -2.36 3.12
C HIS A 86 9.86 -3.39 3.03
N ASP A 87 10.13 -4.12 4.10
CA ASP A 87 11.10 -5.21 4.14
C ASP A 87 10.68 -6.36 3.22
N GLU A 88 9.40 -6.72 3.21
CA GLU A 88 8.86 -7.72 2.29
C GLU A 88 9.07 -7.31 0.83
N VAL A 89 8.67 -6.09 0.49
CA VAL A 89 8.82 -5.55 -0.87
C VAL A 89 10.29 -5.51 -1.26
N THR A 90 11.16 -4.98 -0.39
CA THR A 90 12.61 -4.87 -0.63
C THR A 90 13.25 -6.25 -0.79
N ARG A 91 12.83 -7.24 -0.01
CA ARG A 91 13.33 -8.61 -0.12
C ARG A 91 12.98 -9.22 -1.48
N ILE A 92 11.74 -9.05 -1.93
CA ILE A 92 11.28 -9.58 -3.22
C ILE A 92 11.96 -8.85 -4.38
N THR A 93 12.02 -7.52 -4.36
CA THR A 93 12.62 -6.73 -5.44
C THR A 93 14.14 -6.92 -5.48
N GLY A 94 14.79 -6.95 -4.32
CA GLY A 94 16.21 -7.26 -4.16
C GLY A 94 16.58 -8.62 -4.73
N ALA A 95 15.87 -9.68 -4.34
CA ALA A 95 16.12 -11.02 -4.88
C ALA A 95 15.95 -11.10 -6.40
N LYS A 96 14.97 -10.39 -6.97
CA LYS A 96 14.81 -10.30 -8.43
C LYS A 96 15.97 -9.56 -9.09
N ALA A 97 16.38 -8.42 -8.52
CA ALA A 97 17.49 -7.63 -9.04
C ALA A 97 18.81 -8.43 -8.98
N GLU A 98 19.09 -9.12 -7.88
CA GLU A 98 20.27 -9.98 -7.74
C GLU A 98 20.33 -11.06 -8.82
N VAL A 99 19.23 -11.78 -9.07
CA VAL A 99 19.16 -12.80 -10.14
C VAL A 99 19.40 -12.19 -11.53
N LEU A 100 18.83 -11.02 -11.81
CA LEU A 100 19.04 -10.32 -13.08
C LEU A 100 20.50 -9.85 -13.22
N HIS A 101 21.09 -9.30 -12.16
CA HIS A 101 22.48 -8.86 -12.13
C HIS A 101 23.45 -10.03 -12.33
N GLU A 102 23.25 -11.15 -11.62
CA GLU A 102 24.04 -12.37 -11.83
C GLU A 102 23.92 -12.90 -13.26
N THR A 103 22.73 -12.85 -13.84
CA THR A 103 22.49 -13.29 -15.22
C THR A 103 23.22 -12.37 -16.21
N ALA A 104 23.15 -11.05 -16.02
CA ALA A 104 23.86 -10.08 -16.84
C ALA A 104 25.38 -10.26 -16.76
N LEU A 105 25.95 -10.50 -15.57
CA LEU A 105 27.38 -10.81 -15.38
C LEU A 105 27.78 -12.10 -16.10
N LYS A 106 26.97 -13.16 -16.01
CA LYS A 106 27.19 -14.41 -16.76
C LYS A 106 27.12 -14.20 -18.28
N MET A 107 26.28 -13.30 -18.78
CA MET A 107 26.23 -12.96 -20.20
C MET A 107 27.42 -12.11 -20.66
N LEU A 108 27.85 -11.14 -19.84
CA LEU A 108 29.05 -10.33 -20.08
C LEU A 108 30.31 -11.20 -20.16
N SER A 109 30.48 -12.16 -19.26
CA SER A 109 31.62 -13.11 -19.31
C SER A 109 31.62 -14.00 -20.56
N LYS A 110 30.45 -14.19 -21.18
CA LYS A 110 30.28 -14.86 -22.48
C LYS A 110 30.43 -13.92 -23.68
N GLN A 111 30.81 -12.66 -23.46
CA GLN A 111 31.03 -11.64 -24.50
C GLN A 111 29.79 -11.37 -25.35
N MET A 112 28.59 -11.49 -24.76
CA MET A 112 27.35 -11.12 -25.44
C MET A 112 27.27 -9.59 -25.63
N PRO A 113 26.66 -9.10 -26.73
CA PRO A 113 26.46 -7.66 -26.95
C PRO A 113 25.64 -7.01 -25.84
N GLU A 114 26.02 -5.81 -25.43
CA GLU A 114 25.40 -5.10 -24.31
C GLU A 114 23.94 -4.74 -24.58
N GLU A 115 23.64 -4.37 -25.82
CA GLU A 115 22.28 -4.07 -26.28
C GLU A 115 21.35 -5.26 -26.06
N LEU A 116 21.84 -6.47 -26.37
CA LEU A 116 21.08 -7.71 -26.21
C LEU A 116 20.93 -8.11 -24.73
N ILE A 117 21.94 -7.85 -23.89
CA ILE A 117 21.86 -8.10 -22.45
C ILE A 117 20.78 -7.20 -21.82
N ILE A 118 20.75 -5.92 -22.17
CA ILE A 118 19.75 -4.96 -21.72
C ILE A 118 18.35 -5.40 -22.16
N GLU A 119 18.20 -5.82 -23.41
CA GLU A 119 16.91 -6.31 -23.92
C GLU A 119 16.41 -7.56 -23.19
N ILE A 120 17.28 -8.55 -22.95
CA ILE A 120 16.91 -9.83 -22.32
C ILE A 120 16.65 -9.67 -20.82
N THR A 121 17.50 -8.92 -20.12
CA THR A 121 17.42 -8.79 -18.64
C THR A 121 16.52 -7.65 -18.20
N GLY A 122 16.24 -6.69 -19.08
CA GLY A 122 15.42 -5.52 -18.78
C GLY A 122 16.09 -4.49 -17.86
N ILE A 123 17.38 -4.65 -17.55
CA ILE A 123 18.14 -3.69 -16.73
C ILE A 123 18.51 -2.46 -17.57
N SER A 124 18.65 -1.32 -16.91
CA SER A 124 19.04 -0.07 -17.56
C SER A 124 20.52 -0.06 -17.99
N VAL A 125 20.85 0.81 -18.95
CA VAL A 125 22.25 1.07 -19.37
C VAL A 125 23.11 1.49 -18.17
N GLU A 126 22.54 2.26 -17.24
CA GLU A 126 23.23 2.73 -16.04
C GLU A 126 23.53 1.58 -15.08
N GLU A 127 22.58 0.68 -14.85
CA GLU A 127 22.77 -0.53 -14.02
C GLU A 127 23.83 -1.45 -14.62
N LEU A 128 23.79 -1.70 -15.94
CA LEU A 128 24.81 -2.52 -16.61
C LEU A 128 26.21 -1.91 -16.48
N ARG A 129 26.33 -0.58 -16.58
CA ARG A 129 27.61 0.13 -16.37
C ARG A 129 28.12 -0.02 -14.93
N LYS A 130 27.23 0.09 -13.93
CA LYS A 130 27.60 -0.11 -12.52
C LYS A 130 28.12 -1.53 -12.28
N LEU A 131 27.42 -2.55 -12.77
CA LEU A 131 27.84 -3.95 -12.65
C LEU A 131 29.24 -4.18 -13.21
N LYS A 132 29.56 -3.62 -14.38
CA LYS A 132 30.91 -3.70 -14.95
C LYS A 132 31.98 -3.06 -14.08
N THR A 133 31.69 -1.90 -13.48
CA THR A 133 32.66 -1.21 -12.62
C THR A 133 32.87 -1.89 -11.27
N GLU A 134 31.89 -2.67 -10.79
CA GLU A 134 31.98 -3.44 -9.56
C GLU A 134 32.73 -4.77 -9.79
N ASP A 135 32.50 -5.44 -10.92
CA ASP A 135 33.20 -6.66 -11.33
C ASP A 135 34.71 -6.40 -11.57
N LEU A 136 35.07 -5.25 -12.14
CA LEU A 136 36.47 -4.84 -12.34
C LEU A 136 37.24 -4.48 -11.05
N LYS A 137 36.54 -4.35 -9.92
CA LYS A 137 37.15 -4.01 -8.61
C LYS A 137 37.37 -5.24 -7.71
N GLN A 138 36.85 -6.40 -8.11
CA GLN A 138 37.11 -7.69 -7.46
C GLN A 138 38.29 -8.39 -8.12
#